data_AF-A0A0Q7X628-F1
#
_entry.id   AF-A0A0Q7X628-F1
#
_cell.length_a   1.000
_cell.length_b   1.000
_cell.length_c   1.000
_cell.angle_alpha   90.00
_cell.angle_beta   90.00
_cell.angle_gamma   90.00
#
_symmetry.space_group_name_H-M   'P 1'
#
loop_
_entity.id
_entity.type
_entity.pdbx_description
1 polymer ?
#
loop_
_entity_poly.entity_id
_entity_poly.type
_entity_poly.pdbx_seq_one_letter_code
_entity_poly.pdbx_strand_id
1 'polypeptide(L)'
;MKEMNEMYMQLAAQARLHNAVATASLAGGAQLLVYPLEHGVLLALGASAPGQQPLRAETLLRRRGADLRRFGAWLPALFADGSWYLVRRCSDSESHGLEDNEWLAAEELLL
;
A
#
# COMPACT_ATOMS: atom_id res chain seq x y z
N MET A 1 13.46 -1.05 -3.02
CA MET A 1 12.38 -0.34 -3.74
C MET A 1 12.12 -0.93 -5.12
N LYS A 2 13.15 -1.11 -5.96
CA LYS A 2 13.01 -1.71 -7.31
C LYS A 2 12.19 -3.02 -7.35
N GLU A 3 12.50 -3.99 -6.48
CA GLU A 3 11.78 -5.27 -6.42
C GLU A 3 10.29 -5.10 -6.01
N MET A 4 10.00 -4.18 -5.09
CA MET A 4 8.62 -3.84 -4.69
C MET A 4 7.84 -3.26 -5.87
N ASN A 5 8.49 -2.38 -6.63
CA ASN A 5 7.86 -1.73 -7.77
C ASN A 5 7.58 -2.72 -8.91
N GLU A 6 8.52 -3.63 -9.17
CA GLU A 6 8.34 -4.72 -10.13
C GLU A 6 7.18 -5.64 -9.73
N MET A 7 7.09 -6.01 -8.45
CA MET A 7 6.00 -6.81 -7.92
C MET A 7 4.65 -6.09 -8.05
N TYR A 8 4.60 -4.80 -7.70
CA TYR A 8 3.40 -3.98 -7.86
C TYR A 8 2.93 -3.94 -9.32
N MET A 9 3.82 -3.70 -10.28
CA MET A 9 3.47 -3.70 -11.70
C MET A 9 2.91 -5.05 -12.17
N GLN A 10 3.52 -6.15 -11.73
CA GLN A 10 3.02 -7.49 -12.05
C GLN A 10 1.62 -7.73 -11.47
N LEU A 11 1.41 -7.36 -10.21
CA LEU A 11 0.09 -7.46 -9.56
C LEU A 11 -0.95 -6.56 -10.24
N ALA A 12 -0.58 -5.34 -10.64
CA ALA A 12 -1.49 -4.44 -11.36
C ALA A 12 -1.91 -5.02 -12.71
N ALA A 13 -0.99 -5.65 -13.45
CA ALA A 13 -1.31 -6.34 -14.69
C ALA A 13 -2.23 -7.55 -14.46
N GLN A 14 -1.95 -8.39 -13.46
CA GLN A 14 -2.79 -9.54 -13.10
C GLN A 14 -4.19 -9.12 -12.66
N ALA A 15 -4.27 -8.10 -11.80
CA ALA A 15 -5.52 -7.57 -11.28
C ALA A 15 -6.43 -7.10 -12.41
N ARG A 16 -5.87 -6.36 -13.39
CA ARG A 16 -6.62 -5.92 -14.59
C ARG A 16 -7.02 -7.09 -15.48
N LEU A 17 -6.11 -8.03 -15.74
CA LEU A 17 -6.38 -9.18 -16.62
C LEU A 17 -7.54 -10.04 -16.09
N HIS A 18 -7.60 -10.25 -14.78
CA HIS A 18 -8.60 -11.11 -14.14
C HIS A 18 -9.80 -10.35 -13.57
N ASN A 19 -9.79 -9.02 -13.65
CA ASN A 19 -10.76 -8.13 -13.00
C ASN A 19 -11.02 -8.50 -11.52
N ALA A 20 -9.93 -8.76 -10.79
CA ALA A 20 -9.96 -9.28 -9.43
C ALA A 20 -8.80 -8.73 -8.60
N VAL A 21 -8.86 -8.88 -7.27
CA VAL A 21 -7.74 -8.50 -6.41
C VAL A 21 -6.55 -9.44 -6.65
N ALA A 22 -5.38 -8.88 -6.95
CA ALA A 22 -4.12 -9.59 -6.97
C ALA A 22 -3.36 -9.35 -5.66
N THR A 23 -2.68 -10.38 -5.14
CA THR A 23 -2.05 -10.33 -3.81
C THR A 23 -0.63 -10.89 -3.83
N ALA A 24 0.27 -10.28 -3.07
CA ALA A 24 1.58 -10.86 -2.77
C ALA A 24 1.91 -10.73 -1.28
N SER A 25 2.62 -11.74 -0.76
CA SER A 25 3.23 -11.67 0.57
C SER A 25 4.64 -11.11 0.45
N LEU A 26 4.99 -10.18 1.33
CA LEU A 26 6.30 -9.55 1.40
C LEU A 26 7.12 -10.17 2.53
N ALA A 27 8.43 -9.94 2.49
CA ALA A 27 9.30 -10.30 3.60
C ALA A 27 8.82 -9.65 4.91
N GLY A 28 8.90 -10.40 6.00
CA GLY A 28 8.46 -9.91 7.32
C GLY A 28 6.95 -9.99 7.57
N GLY A 29 6.15 -10.56 6.65
CA GLY A 29 4.71 -10.79 6.88
C GLY A 29 3.79 -9.66 6.43
N ALA A 30 4.32 -8.60 5.82
CA ALA A 30 3.53 -7.58 5.16
C ALA A 30 2.85 -8.15 3.91
N GLN A 31 1.76 -7.52 3.48
CA GLN A 31 1.01 -7.93 2.29
C GLN A 31 0.82 -6.76 1.33
N LEU A 32 0.89 -7.05 0.03
CA LEU A 32 0.55 -6.12 -1.04
C LEU A 32 -0.72 -6.60 -1.73
N LEU A 33 -1.72 -5.75 -1.83
CA LEU A 33 -2.97 -6.02 -2.53
C LEU A 33 -3.16 -4.99 -3.64
N VAL A 34 -3.60 -5.42 -4.81
CA VAL A 34 -3.92 -4.53 -5.93
C VAL A 34 -5.30 -4.87 -6.48
N TYR A 35 -6.18 -3.88 -6.52
CA TYR A 35 -7.53 -3.99 -7.09
C TYR A 35 -7.64 -3.11 -8.35
N PRO A 36 -8.16 -3.62 -9.48
CA PRO A 36 -8.27 -2.82 -10.69
C PRO A 36 -9.41 -1.81 -10.57
N LEU A 37 -9.19 -0.60 -11.08
CA LEU A 37 -10.25 0.39 -11.29
C LEU A 37 -10.45 0.62 -12.80
N GLU A 38 -11.53 1.34 -13.16
CA GLU A 38 -11.73 1.80 -14.53
C GLU A 38 -10.57 2.66 -15.03
N HIS A 39 -10.03 3.52 -14.14
CA HIS A 39 -8.87 4.37 -14.39
C HIS A 39 -7.84 4.18 -13.27
N GLY A 40 -6.88 3.29 -13.52
CA GLY A 40 -5.81 2.95 -12.58
C GLY A 40 -6.10 1.74 -11.68
N VAL A 41 -5.57 1.78 -10.45
CA VAL A 41 -5.70 0.70 -9.45
C VAL A 41 -5.82 1.27 -8.03
N LEU A 42 -6.39 0.49 -7.12
CA LEU A 42 -6.20 0.66 -5.68
C LEU A 42 -5.06 -0.24 -5.23
N LEU A 43 -4.05 0.35 -4.63
CA LEU A 43 -2.92 -0.32 -4.00
C LEU A 43 -3.13 -0.32 -2.49
N ALA A 44 -2.99 -1.46 -1.83
CA ALA A 44 -2.97 -1.56 -0.38
C ALA A 44 -1.68 -2.25 0.11
N LEU A 45 -1.00 -1.62 1.07
CA LEU A 45 0.19 -2.15 1.74
C LEU A 45 -0.14 -2.41 3.22
N GLY A 46 -0.08 -3.66 3.64
CA GLY A 46 -0.39 -4.11 4.99
C GLY A 46 0.83 -4.06 5.91
N ALA A 47 0.61 -3.70 7.17
CA ALA A 47 1.63 -3.80 8.21
C ALA A 47 1.98 -5.28 8.50
N SER A 48 3.24 -5.58 8.76
CA SER A 48 3.68 -6.90 9.23
C SER A 48 3.02 -7.31 10.55
N ALA A 49 2.62 -8.59 10.68
CA ALA A 49 2.41 -9.25 11.98
C ALA A 49 2.81 -10.73 11.86
N PRO A 50 3.64 -11.30 12.78
CA PRO A 50 3.50 -11.22 14.24
C PRO A 50 4.78 -10.79 15.01
N GLY A 51 4.61 -10.11 16.16
CA GLY A 51 5.69 -9.79 17.11
C GLY A 51 6.07 -8.30 17.24
N GLN A 52 5.57 -7.45 16.35
CA GLN A 52 5.66 -5.99 16.50
C GLN A 52 4.46 -5.45 17.31
N GLN A 53 4.67 -4.34 18.04
CA GLN A 53 3.56 -3.68 18.73
C GLN A 53 2.50 -3.26 17.70
N PRO A 54 1.20 -3.45 18.00
CA PRO A 54 0.14 -3.03 17.10
C PRO A 54 0.25 -1.53 16.82
N LEU A 55 0.32 -1.17 15.54
CA LEU A 55 0.33 0.22 15.09
C LEU A 55 -0.92 0.93 15.63
N ARG A 56 -0.71 1.94 16.48
CA ARG A 56 -1.80 2.73 17.04
C ARG A 56 -2.32 3.71 15.99
N ALA A 57 -3.63 3.72 15.77
CA ALA A 57 -4.28 4.63 14.82
C ALA A 57 -3.89 6.09 15.04
N GLU A 58 -3.78 6.53 16.30
CA GLU A 58 -3.35 7.88 16.65
C GLU A 58 -1.95 8.21 16.12
N THR A 59 -0.99 7.29 16.26
CA THR A 59 0.38 7.47 15.77
C THR A 59 0.40 7.63 14.26
N LEU A 60 -0.32 6.74 13.56
CA LEU A 60 -0.42 6.74 12.10
C LEU A 60 -1.03 8.05 11.58
N LEU A 61 -2.17 8.46 12.16
CA LEU A 61 -2.87 9.68 11.77
C LEU A 61 -2.04 10.94 12.06
N ARG A 62 -1.33 10.97 13.21
CA ARG A 62 -0.44 12.07 13.57
C ARG A 62 0.72 12.21 12.58
N ARG A 63 1.38 11.11 12.21
CA ARG A 63 2.48 11.14 11.22
C ARG A 63 1.99 11.61 9.86
N ARG A 64 0.87 11.04 9.38
CA ARG A 64 0.26 11.47 8.12
C ARG A 64 -0.09 12.95 8.12
N GLY A 65 -0.65 13.45 9.23
CA GLY A 65 -1.03 14.86 9.38
C GLY A 65 0.15 15.83 9.47
N ALA A 66 1.35 15.36 9.83
CA ALA A 66 2.54 16.19 9.95
C ALA A 66 3.11 16.65 8.60
N ASP A 67 2.95 15.83 7.55
CA ASP A 67 3.37 16.17 6.19
C ASP A 67 2.38 15.61 5.16
N LEU A 68 1.29 16.35 4.92
CA LEU A 68 0.26 15.96 3.96
C LEU A 68 0.76 15.95 2.52
N ARG A 69 1.82 16.69 2.18
CA ARG A 69 2.38 16.69 0.82
C ARG A 69 3.02 15.34 0.53
N ARG A 70 3.71 14.77 1.52
CA ARG A 70 4.38 13.48 1.39
C ARG A 70 3.46 12.28 1.67
N PHE A 71 2.63 12.38 2.70
CA PHE A 71 1.83 11.26 3.19
C PHE A 71 0.37 11.29 2.77
N GLY A 72 -0.12 12.40 2.20
CA GLY A 72 -1.55 12.62 1.96
C GLY A 72 -2.18 11.61 1.01
N ALA A 73 -1.42 11.09 0.05
CA ALA A 73 -1.87 10.09 -0.92
C ALA A 73 -2.15 8.70 -0.31
N TRP A 74 -1.56 8.42 0.87
CA TRP A 74 -1.74 7.16 1.59
C TRP A 74 -2.86 7.32 2.63
N LEU A 75 -3.88 6.48 2.54
CA LEU A 75 -5.06 6.48 3.41
C LEU A 75 -5.01 5.27 4.35
N PRO A 76 -5.00 5.48 5.67
CA PRO A 76 -5.16 4.40 6.63
C PRO A 76 -6.49 3.66 6.45
N ALA A 77 -6.45 2.33 6.43
CA ALA A 77 -7.61 1.47 6.41
C ALA A 77 -7.45 0.33 7.42
N LEU A 78 -8.48 0.14 8.25
CA LEU A 78 -8.60 -1.02 9.13
C LEU A 78 -9.55 -2.01 8.46
N PHE A 79 -9.05 -3.20 8.13
CA PHE A 79 -9.87 -4.25 7.54
C PHE A 79 -10.67 -4.99 8.62
N ALA A 80 -11.69 -5.74 8.20
CA ALA A 80 -12.63 -6.41 9.11
C ALA A 80 -11.97 -7.48 9.99
N ASP A 81 -10.82 -8.01 9.58
CA ASP A 81 -9.99 -8.94 10.35
C ASP A 81 -9.09 -8.25 11.38
N GLY A 82 -9.17 -6.92 11.49
CA GLY A 82 -8.38 -6.11 12.41
C GLY A 82 -6.99 -5.73 11.90
N SER A 83 -6.65 -6.10 10.66
CA SER A 83 -5.38 -5.75 10.05
C SER A 83 -5.37 -4.31 9.51
N TRP A 84 -4.21 -3.65 9.63
CA TRP A 84 -4.01 -2.29 9.14
C TRP A 84 -3.33 -2.29 7.78
N TYR A 85 -3.90 -1.51 6.87
CA TYR A 85 -3.35 -1.23 5.55
C TYR A 85 -3.21 0.27 5.33
N LEU A 86 -2.25 0.65 4.50
CA LEU A 86 -2.23 1.92 3.79
C LEU A 86 -2.76 1.70 2.38
N VAL A 87 -3.79 2.45 2.01
CA VAL A 87 -4.42 2.38 0.70
C VAL A 87 -4.10 3.63 -0.10
N ARG A 88 -3.72 3.47 -1.36
CA ARG A 88 -3.50 4.56 -2.30
C ARG A 88 -4.23 4.27 -3.60
N ARG A 89 -4.88 5.30 -4.16
CA ARG A 89 -5.37 5.26 -5.53
C ARG A 89 -4.25 5.68 -6.47
N CYS A 90 -3.89 4.79 -7.38
CA CYS A 90 -2.89 5.04 -8.42
C CYS A 90 -3.64 5.22 -9.75
N SER A 91 -3.28 6.24 -10.51
CA SER A 91 -3.74 6.47 -11.88
C SER A 91 -3.20 5.41 -12.86
N ASP A 92 -3.64 5.46 -14.11
CA ASP A 92 -3.11 4.59 -15.16
C ASP A 92 -1.60 4.79 -15.38
N SER A 93 -1.10 6.04 -15.32
CA SER A 93 0.34 6.30 -15.42
C SER A 93 1.12 5.69 -14.26
N GLU A 94 0.57 5.74 -13.05
CA GLU A 94 1.18 5.17 -11.84
C GLU A 94 1.06 3.64 -11.80
N SER A 95 0.19 3.03 -12.63
CA SER A 95 0.09 1.56 -12.71
C SER A 95 1.33 0.90 -13.33
N HIS A 96 2.21 1.70 -13.93
CA HIS A 96 3.54 1.31 -14.40
C HIS A 96 4.64 1.53 -13.36
N GLY A 97 4.26 1.72 -12.10
CA GLY A 97 5.19 1.88 -10.99
C GLY A 97 5.04 3.22 -10.29
N LEU A 98 5.43 3.21 -9.02
CA LEU A 98 5.58 4.40 -8.18
C LEU A 98 7.04 4.81 -8.10
N GLU A 99 7.28 6.07 -7.76
CA GLU A 99 8.61 6.57 -7.44
C GLU A 99 9.09 6.03 -6.08
N ASP A 100 10.41 5.93 -5.89
CA ASP A 100 10.99 5.37 -4.66
C ASP A 100 10.58 6.12 -3.39
N ASN A 101 10.45 7.45 -3.46
CA ASN A 101 9.99 8.32 -2.38
C ASN A 101 8.56 7.99 -1.91
N GLU A 102 7.70 7.50 -2.80
CA GLU A 102 6.31 7.17 -2.53
C GLU A 102 6.19 5.89 -1.73
N TRP A 103 6.99 4.89 -2.09
CA TRP A 103 7.11 3.66 -1.34
C TRP A 103 7.76 3.88 0.04
N LEU A 104 8.82 4.70 0.10
CA LEU A 104 9.45 5.08 1.38
C LEU A 104 8.47 5.81 2.29
N ALA A 105 7.59 6.65 1.74
CA ALA A 105 6.55 7.31 2.53
C ALA A 105 5.53 6.31 3.11
N ALA A 106 5.19 5.25 2.37
CA ALA A 106 4.30 4.21 2.87
C ALA A 106 4.94 3.40 4.01
N GLU A 107 6.19 2.99 3.83
CA GLU A 107 6.95 2.26 4.86
C GLU A 107 7.08 3.10 6.15
N GLU A 108 7.44 4.38 6.04
CA GLU A 108 7.59 5.26 7.20
C GLU A 108 6.30 5.44 8.01
N LEU A 109 5.15 5.43 7.34
CA LEU A 109 3.85 5.47 8.01
C LEU A 109 3.54 4.18 8.78
N LEU A 110 4.04 3.03 8.34
CA LEU A 110 3.79 1.72 8.95
C LEU A 110 4.76 1.34 10.10
N LEU A 111 5.86 2.08 10.29
CA LEU A 111 6.83 1.87 11.38
C LEU A 111 6.30 2.23 12.78
#